data_AF-A0A955K0F9-F1
#
_entry.id   AF-A0A955K0F9-F1
#
_cell.length_a   1.000
_cell.length_b   1.000
_cell.length_c   1.000
_cell.angle_alpha   90.00
_cell.angle_beta   90.00
_cell.angle_gamma   90.00
#
_symmetry.space_group_name_H-M   'P 1'
#
loop_
_entity.id
_entity.type
_entity.pdbx_description
1 polymer ?
#
loop_
_entity_poly.entity_id
_entity_poly.type
_entity_poly.pdbx_seq_one_letter_code
_entity_poly.pdbx_strand_id
1 'polypeptide(L)'
;MVIFLGFRWWYSEGWLWIFNSAVTARLKKWISYFSMPNLAKTLFAPFKQDVGKRNRSGLDALVQSFVDNSVSRIFGFIARSFLIIAGLICIFFVLISGILMIIIWPLIPAIPIISILLASGAII
;
A
#
# COMPACT_ATOMS: atom_id res chain seq x y z
N MET A 1 -18.61 20.42 31.06
CA MET A 1 -19.14 19.20 30.41
C MET A 1 -18.49 18.88 29.05
N VAL A 2 -17.34 19.46 28.69
CA VAL A 2 -16.67 19.20 27.40
C VAL A 2 -15.71 18.01 27.49
N ILE A 3 -14.98 17.88 28.61
CA ILE A 3 -13.99 16.82 28.84
C ILE A 3 -14.64 15.42 28.78
N PHE A 4 -15.79 15.25 29.47
CA PHE A 4 -16.53 13.99 29.45
C PHE A 4 -17.03 13.60 28.05
N LEU A 5 -17.49 14.58 27.26
CA LEU A 5 -17.89 14.33 25.86
C LEU A 5 -16.70 13.93 24.99
N GLY A 6 -15.53 14.54 25.20
CA GLY A 6 -14.29 14.18 24.53
C GLY A 6 -13.88 12.73 24.81
N PHE A 7 -13.85 12.33 26.10
CA PHE A 7 -13.58 10.93 26.48
C PHE A 7 -14.63 9.96 25.96
N ARG A 8 -15.92 10.33 26.02
CA ARG A 8 -17.01 9.51 25.47
C ARG A 8 -16.80 9.25 23.98
N TRP A 9 -16.48 10.27 23.19
CA TRP A 9 -16.18 10.10 21.77
C TRP A 9 -14.93 9.24 21.57
N TRP A 10 -13.86 9.50 22.34
CA TRP A 10 -12.58 8.81 22.21
C TRP A 10 -12.71 7.29 22.33
N TYR A 11 -13.50 6.83 23.32
CA TYR A 11 -13.74 5.42 23.58
C TYR A 11 -14.97 4.84 22.86
N SER A 12 -15.66 5.61 22.02
CA SER A 12 -16.76 5.13 21.16
C SER A 12 -16.43 5.34 19.68
N GLU A 13 -17.02 6.38 19.05
CA GLU A 13 -16.89 6.70 17.63
C GLU A 13 -15.43 6.98 17.18
N GLY A 14 -14.56 7.37 18.11
CA GLY A 14 -13.14 7.55 17.88
C GLY A 14 -12.44 6.30 17.35
N TRP A 15 -12.92 5.10 17.70
CA TRP A 15 -12.39 3.82 17.18
C TRP A 15 -12.67 3.65 15.69
N LEU A 16 -13.87 3.99 15.24
CA LEU A 16 -14.21 3.94 13.82
C LEU A 16 -13.42 5.00 13.05
N TRP A 17 -13.24 6.18 13.65
CA TRP A 17 -12.44 7.23 13.05
C TRP A 17 -10.97 6.83 12.88
N ILE A 18 -10.33 6.28 13.92
CA ILE A 18 -8.92 5.88 13.85
C ILE A 18 -8.74 4.69 12.90
N PHE A 19 -9.65 3.72 12.90
CA PHE A 19 -9.61 2.60 11.96
C PHE A 19 -9.69 3.10 10.51
N ASN A 20 -10.67 3.96 10.20
CA ASN A 20 -10.82 4.53 8.87
C ASN A 20 -9.62 5.37 8.44
N SER A 21 -9.05 6.15 9.36
CA SER A 21 -7.94 7.07 9.07
C SER A 21 -6.59 6.36 8.99
N ALA A 22 -6.30 5.44 9.90
CA ALA A 22 -5.02 4.75 10.00
C ALA A 22 -4.92 3.57 9.03
N VAL A 23 -6.03 2.89 8.73
CA VAL A 23 -6.03 1.70 7.87
C VAL A 23 -6.62 2.03 6.51
N THR A 24 -7.93 2.33 6.45
CA THR A 24 -8.66 2.41 5.17
C THR A 24 -8.16 3.53 4.26
N ALA A 25 -7.98 4.74 4.78
CA ALA A 25 -7.53 5.89 3.99
C ALA A 25 -6.09 5.70 3.48
N ARG A 26 -5.20 5.17 4.33
CA ARG A 26 -3.80 4.92 3.97
C ARG A 26 -3.68 3.80 2.94
N LEU A 27 -4.41 2.69 3.11
CA LEU A 27 -4.47 1.61 2.13
C LEU A 27 -4.92 2.12 0.77
N LYS A 28 -6.03 2.88 0.71
CA LYS A 28 -6.52 3.47 -0.54
C LYS A 28 -5.46 4.34 -1.23
N LYS A 29 -4.74 5.16 -0.46
CA LYS A 29 -3.65 6.00 -0.98
C LYS A 29 -2.53 5.17 -1.61
N TRP A 30 -2.08 4.12 -0.93
CA TRP A 30 -1.00 3.26 -1.43
C TRP A 30 -1.42 2.38 -2.62
N ILE A 31 -2.64 1.84 -2.60
CA ILE A 31 -3.21 1.09 -3.71
C ILE A 31 -3.30 1.98 -4.97
N SER A 32 -3.72 3.24 -4.81
CA SER A 32 -3.78 4.21 -5.91
C SER A 32 -2.38 4.64 -6.38
N TYR A 33 -1.43 4.84 -5.46
CA TYR A 33 -0.07 5.25 -5.79
C TYR A 33 0.65 4.22 -6.66
N PHE A 34 0.55 2.93 -6.30
CA PHE A 34 1.13 1.84 -7.09
C PHE A 34 0.28 1.45 -8.30
N SER A 35 -0.90 2.07 -8.51
CA SER A 35 -1.87 1.66 -9.54
C SER A 35 -2.07 0.14 -9.57
N MET A 36 -2.14 -0.48 -8.38
CA MET A 36 -2.14 -1.94 -8.22
C MET A 36 -3.15 -2.69 -9.11
N PRO A 37 -4.39 -2.20 -9.29
CA PRO A 37 -5.36 -2.84 -10.19
C PRO A 37 -4.87 -2.88 -11.65
N ASN A 38 -4.17 -1.84 -12.10
CA ASN A 38 -3.64 -1.75 -13.46
C ASN A 38 -2.37 -2.59 -13.61
N LEU A 39 -1.51 -2.65 -12.60
CA LEU A 39 -0.35 -3.55 -12.60
C LEU A 39 -0.78 -5.02 -12.64
N ALA A 40 -1.78 -5.40 -11.84
CA ALA A 40 -2.34 -6.75 -11.85
C ALA A 40 -2.97 -7.12 -13.20
N LYS A 41 -3.71 -6.19 -13.84
CA LYS A 41 -4.31 -6.41 -15.17
C LYS A 41 -3.30 -6.47 -16.30
N THR A 42 -2.19 -5.73 -16.19
CA THR A 42 -1.17 -5.66 -17.24
C THR A 42 -0.03 -6.64 -17.05
N LEU A 43 -0.11 -7.55 -16.06
CA LEU A 43 0.95 -8.49 -15.72
C LEU A 43 1.47 -9.29 -16.93
N PHE A 44 0.56 -9.67 -17.83
CA PHE A 44 0.86 -10.40 -19.06
C PHE A 44 0.73 -9.56 -20.33
N ALA A 45 0.53 -8.24 -20.20
CA ALA A 45 0.46 -7.36 -21.35
C ALA A 45 1.87 -7.17 -21.96
N PRO A 46 2.03 -7.29 -23.30
CA PRO A 46 3.33 -7.13 -23.96
C PRO A 46 3.95 -5.76 -23.65
N PHE A 47 5.25 -5.73 -23.38
CA PHE A 47 5.96 -4.53 -22.94
C PHE A 47 6.54 -3.79 -24.15
N LYS A 48 6.08 -2.56 -24.37
CA LYS A 48 6.25 -1.79 -25.62
C LYS A 48 5.76 -2.60 -26.83
N GLN A 49 4.61 -2.23 -27.36
CA GLN A 49 4.27 -2.62 -28.73
C GLN A 49 5.44 -2.16 -29.59
N ASP A 50 6.19 -3.09 -30.18
CA ASP A 50 7.18 -2.74 -31.18
C ASP A 50 6.40 -2.10 -32.34
N VAL A 51 6.37 -0.77 -32.33
CA VAL A 51 5.86 0.07 -33.42
C VAL A 51 6.90 0.05 -34.54
N GLY A 52 7.23 -1.17 -35.00
CA GLY A 52 8.14 -1.48 -36.09
C GLY A 52 7.37 -2.30 -37.11
N LYS A 53 6.63 -1.60 -37.96
CA LYS A 53 5.89 -2.08 -39.14
C LYS A 53 6.33 -3.45 -39.68
N ARG A 54 5.42 -4.43 -39.54
CA ARG A 54 4.83 -5.25 -40.62
C ARG A 54 5.57 -5.10 -41.97
N ASN A 55 6.30 -6.15 -42.39
CA ASN A 55 6.46 -6.63 -43.79
C ASN A 55 7.66 -7.57 -43.97
N ARG A 56 7.67 -8.74 -43.30
CA ARG A 56 8.52 -9.86 -43.71
C ARG A 56 7.66 -11.12 -43.80
N SER A 57 7.28 -11.49 -45.01
CA SER A 57 6.56 -12.73 -45.32
C SER A 57 7.58 -13.86 -45.50
N GLY A 58 7.65 -14.76 -44.52
CA GLY A 58 8.51 -15.95 -44.51
C GLY A 58 8.43 -16.68 -43.17
N LEU A 59 8.67 -18.00 -43.16
CA LEU A 59 8.65 -18.82 -41.94
C LEU A 59 9.66 -18.32 -40.88
N ASP A 60 10.84 -17.87 -41.31
CA ASP A 60 11.86 -17.30 -40.41
C ASP A 60 11.39 -16.02 -39.70
N ALA A 61 10.65 -15.16 -40.41
CA ALA A 61 10.12 -13.94 -39.83
C ALA A 61 9.04 -14.23 -38.76
N LEU A 62 8.30 -15.33 -38.95
CA LEU A 62 7.31 -15.78 -37.97
C LEU A 62 7.98 -16.24 -36.68
N VAL A 63 9.01 -17.09 -36.78
CA VAL A 63 9.77 -17.61 -35.64
C VAL A 63 10.46 -16.47 -34.89
N GLN A 64 11.10 -15.53 -35.61
CA GLN A 64 11.78 -14.41 -34.99
C GLN A 64 10.80 -13.48 -34.25
N SER A 65 9.66 -13.15 -34.86
CA SER A 65 8.64 -12.35 -34.18
C SER A 65 8.02 -13.05 -32.97
N PHE A 66 7.95 -14.39 -32.97
CA PHE A 66 7.46 -15.16 -31.83
C PHE A 66 8.46 -15.12 -30.66
N VAL A 67 9.75 -15.26 -30.95
CA VAL A 67 10.83 -15.15 -29.95
C VAL A 67 10.89 -13.73 -29.38
N ASP A 68 10.90 -12.70 -30.22
CA ASP A 68 10.96 -11.30 -29.80
C ASP A 68 9.76 -10.92 -28.91
N ASN A 69 8.55 -11.35 -29.29
CA ASN A 69 7.35 -11.16 -28.46
C ASN A 69 7.42 -11.92 -27.13
N SER A 70 7.98 -13.13 -27.11
CA SER A 70 8.09 -13.93 -25.90
C SER A 70 9.10 -13.30 -24.92
N VAL A 71 10.23 -12.83 -25.44
CA VAL A 71 11.25 -12.13 -24.67
C VAL A 71 10.70 -10.81 -24.11
N SER A 72 10.00 -10.01 -24.92
CA SER A 72 9.33 -8.78 -24.45
C SER A 72 8.32 -9.04 -23.32
N ARG A 73 7.54 -10.13 -23.41
CA ARG A 73 6.60 -10.52 -22.34
C ARG A 73 7.31 -10.91 -21.06
N ILE A 74 8.45 -11.60 -21.13
CA ILE A 74 9.24 -12.00 -19.96
C ILE A 74 9.80 -10.77 -19.24
N PHE A 75 10.41 -9.82 -19.96
CA PHE A 75 10.91 -8.58 -19.35
C PHE A 75 9.78 -7.74 -18.75
N GLY A 76 8.65 -7.62 -19.45
CA GLY A 76 7.45 -6.97 -18.94
C GLY A 76 6.91 -7.63 -17.67
N PHE A 77 6.93 -8.96 -17.61
CA PHE A 77 6.51 -9.74 -16.44
C PHE A 77 7.45 -9.54 -15.26
N ILE A 78 8.77 -9.58 -15.47
CA ILE A 78 9.78 -9.38 -14.42
C ILE A 78 9.65 -7.98 -13.82
N ALA A 79 9.61 -6.93 -14.65
CA ALA A 79 9.51 -5.55 -14.19
C ALA A 79 8.22 -5.31 -13.38
N ARG A 80 7.08 -5.84 -13.84
CA ARG A 80 5.80 -5.72 -13.13
C ARG A 80 5.77 -6.55 -11.84
N SER A 81 6.44 -7.70 -11.81
CA SER A 81 6.57 -8.52 -10.60
C SER A 81 7.33 -7.79 -9.50
N PHE A 82 8.42 -7.10 -9.83
CA PHE A 82 9.15 -6.26 -8.86
C PHE A 82 8.29 -5.15 -8.28
N LEU A 83 7.51 -4.45 -9.13
CA LEU A 83 6.61 -3.39 -8.65
C LEU A 83 5.49 -3.94 -7.76
N ILE A 84 4.96 -5.12 -8.06
CA ILE A 84 3.93 -5.76 -7.23
C ILE A 84 4.51 -6.18 -5.88
N ILE A 85 5.68 -6.81 -5.88
CA ILE A 85 6.35 -7.20 -4.63
C ILE A 85 6.65 -5.96 -3.78
N ALA A 86 7.21 -4.90 -4.38
CA ALA A 86 7.47 -3.65 -3.68
C ALA A 86 6.18 -3.03 -3.10
N GLY A 87 5.10 -2.98 -3.87
CA GLY A 87 3.83 -2.46 -3.39
C GLY A 87 3.19 -3.32 -2.31
N LEU A 88 3.31 -4.65 -2.37
CA LEU A 88 2.87 -5.55 -1.31
C LEU A 88 3.64 -5.30 0.00
N ILE A 89 4.96 -5.13 -0.09
CA ILE A 89 5.81 -4.78 1.07
C ILE A 89 5.34 -3.44 1.68
N CYS A 90 5.09 -2.42 0.87
CA CYS A 90 4.58 -1.14 1.37
C CYS A 90 3.21 -1.30 2.06
N ILE A 91 2.28 -2.05 1.46
CA ILE A 91 0.96 -2.32 2.04
C ILE A 91 1.10 -3.05 3.39
N PHE A 92 2.02 -4.02 3.47
CA PHE A 92 2.30 -4.74 4.71
C PHE A 92 2.77 -3.81 5.83
N PHE A 93 3.73 -2.91 5.56
CA PHE A 93 4.16 -1.91 6.54
C PHE A 93 3.04 -0.94 6.95
N VAL A 94 2.18 -0.55 6.01
CA VAL A 94 1.02 0.30 6.29
C VAL A 94 0.06 -0.39 7.25
N LEU A 95 -0.23 -1.68 7.02
CA LEU A 95 -1.08 -2.48 7.92
C LEU A 95 -0.47 -2.58 9.33
N ILE A 96 0.82 -2.89 9.45
CA ILE A 96 1.51 -2.93 10.74
C ILE A 96 1.39 -1.58 11.45
N SER A 97 1.72 -0.48 10.75
CA SER A 97 1.64 0.86 11.33
C SER A 97 0.21 1.23 11.75
N GLY A 98 -0.80 0.79 10.99
CA GLY A 98 -2.20 1.02 11.30
C GLY A 98 -2.63 0.27 12.57
N ILE A 99 -2.25 -1.00 12.70
CA ILE A 99 -2.51 -1.81 13.91
C ILE A 99 -1.86 -1.16 15.14
N LEU A 100 -0.58 -0.75 15.03
CA LEU A 100 0.12 -0.07 16.12
C LEU A 100 -0.59 1.22 16.54
N MET A 101 -1.05 2.04 15.59
CA MET A 101 -1.80 3.27 15.90
C MET A 101 -3.13 2.98 16.60
N ILE A 102 -3.83 1.90 16.20
CA ILE A 102 -5.08 1.47 16.84
C ILE A 102 -4.83 1.03 18.28
N ILE A 103 -3.72 0.32 18.54
CA ILE A 103 -3.35 -0.11 19.90
C ILE A 103 -2.94 1.07 20.78
N ILE A 104 -2.22 2.05 20.22
CA ILE A 104 -1.76 3.24 20.95
C ILE A 104 -2.92 4.23 21.19
N TRP A 105 -3.91 4.29 20.29
CA TRP A 105 -5.06 5.21 20.36
C TRP A 105 -5.72 5.33 21.74
N PRO A 106 -6.13 4.25 22.44
CA PRO A 106 -6.76 4.36 23.76
C PRO A 106 -5.84 4.92 24.86
N LEU A 107 -4.52 4.88 24.67
CA LEU A 107 -3.53 5.36 25.62
C LEU A 107 -3.28 6.87 25.51
N ILE A 108 -3.55 7.47 24.35
CA ILE A 108 -3.27 8.90 24.09
C ILE A 108 -3.88 9.83 25.15
N PRO A 109 -5.14 9.66 25.59
CA PRO A 109 -5.71 10.53 26.63
C PRO A 109 -5.04 10.39 28.00
N ALA A 110 -4.37 9.26 28.26
CA ALA A 110 -3.67 9.00 29.51
C ALA A 110 -2.21 9.51 29.52
N ILE A 111 -1.59 9.71 28.35
CA ILE A 111 -0.21 10.21 28.20
C ILE A 111 0.08 11.47 29.05
N PRO A 112 -0.73 12.55 28.98
CA PRO A 112 -0.42 13.78 29.73
C PRO A 112 -0.45 13.54 31.25
N ILE A 113 -1.34 12.68 31.73
CA ILE A 113 -1.43 12.33 33.16
C ILE A 113 -0.19 11.55 33.58
N ILE A 114 0.20 10.54 32.80
CA ILE A 114 1.41 9.73 33.03
C ILE A 114 2.66 10.63 33.02
N SER A 115 2.77 11.57 32.09
CA SER A 115 3.92 12.47 32.01
C SER A 115 4.07 13.38 33.23
N ILE A 116 2.95 13.86 33.80
CA ILE A 116 2.97 14.70 35.00
C ILE A 116 3.41 13.86 36.21
N LEU A 117 2.89 12.64 36.35
CA LEU A 117 3.23 11.75 37.46
C LEU A 117 4.70 11.32 37.45
N LEU A 118 5.27 11.09 36.26
CA LEU A 118 6.71 10.83 36.10
C LEU A 118 7.54 12.07 36.47
N ALA A 119 7.11 13.26 36.04
CA ALA A 119 7.81 14.50 36.33
C ALA A 119 7.78 14.91 37.83
N SER A 120 6.71 14.53 38.55
CA SER A 120 6.58 14.82 39.98
C SER A 120 7.38 13.87 40.89
N GLY A 121 8.09 12.88 40.34
CA GLY A 121 8.82 11.87 41.12
C GLY A 121 7.90 10.95 41.93
N ALA A 122 6.61 10.85 41.56
CA ALA A 122 5.64 10.02 42.30
C ALA A 122 5.74 8.52 41.94
N ILE A 123 6.51 8.19 40.91
CA ILE A 123 6.62 6.84 40.31
C ILE A 123 8.10 6.37 40.26
N ILE A 124 9.06 7.20 40.68
CA ILE A 124 10.51 6.90 40.78
C ILE A 124 10.90 7.00 42.24
#